data_AF-A0A099GJH5-F1
#
_entry.id   AF-A0A099GJH5-F1
#
_cell.length_a   1.000
_cell.length_b   1.000
_cell.length_c   1.000
_cell.angle_alpha   90.00
_cell.angle_beta   90.00
_cell.angle_gamma   90.00
#
_symmetry.space_group_name_H-M   'P 1'
#
loop_
_entity.id
_entity.type
_entity.pdbx_description
1 polymer ?
#
loop_
_entity_poly.entity_id
_entity_poly.type
_entity_poly.pdbx_seq_one_letter_code
_entity_poly.pdbx_strand_id
1 'polypeptide(L)'
;MTSADPARVITIARAWLGTPYHDQASLRGVGCDCLGLARGVWREVVGPEPFPIPAYSRDWGETGPREVLAEGARRMMIEVEPAAAGPGT
;
A
#
# COMPACT_ATOMS: atom_id res chain seq x y z
N MET A 1 7.07 12.92 -13.19
CA MET A 1 7.21 11.52 -12.78
C MET A 1 6.62 10.65 -13.88
N THR A 2 7.38 9.67 -14.37
CA THR A 2 6.85 8.69 -15.33
C THR A 2 6.13 7.60 -14.55
N SER A 3 4.95 7.18 -15.02
CA SER A 3 4.24 6.04 -14.42
C SER A 3 5.05 4.75 -14.55
N ALA A 4 4.91 3.85 -13.57
CA ALA A 4 5.50 2.52 -13.67
C ALA A 4 4.86 1.72 -14.83
N ASP A 5 5.63 0.80 -15.42
CA ASP A 5 5.11 -0.15 -16.42
C ASP A 5 4.05 -1.08 -15.79
N PRO A 6 2.78 -1.04 -16.24
CA PRO A 6 1.71 -1.86 -15.69
C PRO A 6 2.00 -3.37 -15.79
N ALA A 7 2.63 -3.83 -16.87
CA ALA A 7 2.94 -5.26 -17.04
C ALA A 7 3.95 -5.74 -16.00
N ARG A 8 4.93 -4.89 -15.66
CA ARG A 8 5.89 -5.15 -14.61
C ARG A 8 5.23 -5.19 -13.23
N VAL A 9 4.38 -4.22 -12.92
CA VAL A 9 3.61 -4.16 -11.66
C VAL A 9 2.77 -5.42 -11.48
N ILE A 10 2.00 -5.81 -12.51
CA ILE A 10 1.14 -7.00 -12.47
C ILE A 10 1.96 -8.28 -12.28
N THR A 11 3.07 -8.41 -13.00
CA THR A 11 3.98 -9.56 -12.88
C THR A 11 4.50 -9.71 -11.44
N ILE A 12 4.95 -8.61 -10.85
CA ILE A 12 5.44 -8.62 -9.46
C ILE A 12 4.29 -8.96 -8.51
N ALA A 13 3.15 -8.29 -8.60
CA ALA A 13 2.01 -8.52 -7.73
C ALA A 13 1.54 -9.99 -7.77
N ARG A 14 1.53 -10.61 -8.95
CA ARG A 14 1.19 -12.05 -9.11
C ARG A 14 2.18 -12.98 -8.41
N ALA A 15 3.45 -12.60 -8.28
CA ALA A 15 4.42 -13.40 -7.54
C ALA A 15 4.10 -13.49 -6.03
N TRP A 16 3.22 -12.62 -5.52
CA TRP A 16 2.77 -12.66 -4.12
C TRP A 16 1.56 -13.58 -3.89
N LEU A 17 0.94 -14.12 -4.94
CA LEU A 17 -0.14 -15.08 -4.79
C LEU A 17 0.30 -16.28 -3.95
N GLY A 18 -0.55 -16.67 -2.99
CA GLY A 18 -0.24 -17.72 -2.01
C GLY A 18 0.52 -17.23 -0.76
N THR A 19 0.91 -15.95 -0.69
CA THR A 19 1.43 -15.38 0.57
C THR A 19 0.31 -15.35 1.62
N PRO A 20 0.51 -15.91 2.82
CA PRO A 20 -0.50 -15.88 3.88
C PRO A 20 -0.87 -14.46 4.31
N TYR A 21 -2.11 -14.26 4.74
CA TYR A 21 -2.49 -12.98 5.33
C TYR A 21 -1.87 -12.84 6.73
N HIS A 22 -1.04 -11.82 6.94
CA HIS A 22 -0.52 -11.48 8.26
C HIS A 22 -0.52 -9.96 8.44
N ASP A 23 -1.19 -9.50 9.48
CA ASP A 23 -1.32 -8.08 9.82
C ASP A 23 0.05 -7.42 9.94
N GLN A 24 0.21 -6.24 9.34
CA GLN A 24 1.43 -5.42 9.34
C GLN A 24 2.69 -6.09 8.76
N ALA A 25 2.54 -7.25 8.10
CA ALA A 25 3.65 -7.94 7.46
C ALA A 25 3.80 -7.52 5.99
N SER A 26 5.00 -7.69 5.42
CA SER A 26 5.29 -7.38 4.02
C SER A 26 6.42 -8.28 3.50
N LEU A 27 6.27 -9.59 3.66
CA LEU A 27 7.26 -10.57 3.26
C LEU A 27 6.63 -11.67 2.39
N ARG A 28 7.01 -11.67 1.10
CA ARG A 28 6.48 -12.61 0.10
C ARG A 28 6.70 -14.07 0.52
N GLY A 29 5.65 -14.88 0.40
CA GLY A 29 5.67 -16.30 0.79
C GLY A 29 5.63 -16.57 2.30
N VAL A 30 5.73 -15.55 3.15
CA VAL A 30 5.71 -15.68 4.61
C VAL A 30 4.46 -15.03 5.20
N GLY A 31 4.19 -13.77 4.86
CA GLY A 31 3.03 -13.04 5.37
C GLY A 31 2.93 -11.61 4.84
N CYS A 32 1.73 -11.19 4.46
CA CYS A 32 1.41 -9.80 4.17
C CYS A 32 -0.05 -9.46 4.41
N ASP A 33 -0.36 -8.20 4.66
CA ASP A 33 -1.73 -7.66 4.53
C ASP A 33 -1.86 -6.85 3.23
N CYS A 34 -2.98 -6.13 3.07
CA CYS A 34 -3.25 -5.34 1.87
C CYS A 34 -2.19 -4.27 1.62
N LEU A 35 -1.80 -3.50 2.65
CA LEU A 35 -0.77 -2.48 2.53
C LEU A 35 0.62 -3.13 2.37
N GLY A 36 0.87 -4.23 3.06
CA GLY A 36 2.05 -5.06 2.95
C GLY A 36 2.34 -5.53 1.53
N LEU A 37 1.31 -5.96 0.78
CA LEU A 37 1.44 -6.28 -0.64
C LEU A 37 1.86 -5.04 -1.45
N ALA A 38 1.16 -3.91 -1.29
CA ALA A 38 1.47 -2.68 -2.02
C ALA A 38 2.89 -2.19 -1.75
N ARG A 39 3.33 -2.22 -0.48
CA ARG A 39 4.70 -1.92 -0.07
C ARG A 39 5.71 -2.87 -0.72
N GLY A 40 5.38 -4.16 -0.80
CA GLY A 40 6.21 -5.17 -1.44
C GLY A 40 6.44 -4.89 -2.91
N VAL A 41 5.35 -4.63 -3.65
CA VAL A 41 5.38 -4.24 -5.06
C VAL A 41 6.17 -2.95 -5.26
N TRP A 42 5.96 -1.93 -4.40
CA TRP A 42 6.71 -0.67 -4.43
C TRP A 42 8.22 -0.90 -4.34
N ARG A 43 8.66 -1.75 -3.40
CA ARG A 43 10.09 -2.07 -3.23
C ARG A 43 10.74 -2.68 -4.47
N GLU A 44 10.01 -3.49 -5.21
CA GLU A 44 10.51 -4.12 -6.43
C GLU A 44 10.41 -3.22 -7.68
N VAL A 45 9.46 -2.28 -7.73
CA VAL A 45 9.22 -1.41 -8.90
C VAL A 45 9.95 -0.07 -8.80
N VAL A 46 9.92 0.55 -7.62
CA VAL A 46 10.39 1.92 -7.38
C VAL A 46 11.68 1.92 -6.55
N GLY A 47 11.79 1.04 -5.55
CA GLY A 47 12.90 0.99 -4.61
C GLY A 47 12.43 1.19 -3.16
N PRO A 48 13.31 1.61 -2.22
CA PRO A 48 12.95 1.75 -0.82
C PRO A 48 11.67 2.57 -0.58
N GLU A 49 10.95 2.24 0.49
CA GLU A 49 9.80 3.03 0.93
C GLU A 49 10.25 4.45 1.30
N PRO A 50 9.48 5.49 0.94
CA PRO A 50 9.86 6.89 1.15
C PRO A 50 9.89 7.29 2.62
N PHE A 51 9.17 6.56 3.48
CA PHE A 51 9.18 6.75 4.92
C PHE A 51 8.78 5.44 5.64
N PRO A 52 9.14 5.29 6.93
CA PRO A 52 8.70 4.17 7.74
C PRO A 52 7.18 4.14 7.84
N ILE A 53 6.57 3.00 7.56
CA ILE A 53 5.14 2.79 7.77
C ILE A 53 4.90 2.56 9.27
N PRO A 54 4.13 3.46 9.93
CA PRO A 54 3.83 3.31 11.36
C PRO A 54 2.95 2.06 11.59
N ALA A 55 2.95 1.57 12.83
CA ALA A 55 2.00 0.54 13.23
C ALA A 55 0.57 1.08 13.09
N TYR A 56 -0.31 0.28 12.51
CA TYR A 56 -1.74 0.55 12.38
C TYR A 56 -2.51 -0.67 12.86
N SER A 57 -3.73 -0.42 13.35
CA SER A 57 -4.66 -1.45 13.74
C SER A 57 -5.43 -1.98 12.54
N ARG A 58 -6.20 -3.06 12.71
CA ARG A 58 -6.99 -3.68 11.63
C ARG A 58 -8.06 -2.75 11.04
N ASP A 59 -8.54 -1.79 11.83
CA ASP A 59 -9.41 -0.67 11.42
C ASP A 59 -8.62 0.51 10.85
N TRP A 60 -7.33 0.32 10.53
CA TRP A 60 -6.48 1.30 9.83
C TRP A 60 -6.20 2.57 10.64
N GLY A 61 -6.47 2.52 11.95
CA GLY A 61 -6.41 3.66 12.86
C GLY A 61 -7.64 4.56 12.80
N GLU A 62 -8.69 4.18 12.09
CA GLU A 62 -9.91 4.99 11.90
C GLU A 62 -10.68 5.21 13.20
N THR A 63 -10.62 4.27 14.15
CA THR A 63 -11.33 4.42 15.44
C THR A 63 -10.54 5.21 16.50
N GLY A 64 -9.27 5.52 16.23
CA GLY A 64 -8.41 6.27 17.13
C GLY A 64 -8.55 7.79 16.97
N PRO A 65 -7.82 8.58 17.78
CA PRO A 65 -7.76 10.03 17.61
C PRO A 65 -7.00 10.47 16.33
N ARG A 66 -6.38 9.52 15.61
CA ARG A 66 -5.54 9.76 14.44
C ARG A 66 -5.74 8.67 13.40
N GLU A 67 -6.15 9.07 12.20
CA GLU A 67 -6.28 8.18 11.04
C GLU A 67 -4.91 7.91 10.42
N VAL A 68 -4.17 6.96 11.01
CA VAL A 68 -2.75 6.69 10.70
C VAL A 68 -2.49 6.49 9.20
N LEU A 69 -3.30 5.67 8.53
CA LEU A 69 -3.13 5.42 7.09
C LEU A 69 -3.54 6.63 6.24
N ALA A 70 -4.61 7.35 6.61
CA ALA A 70 -5.04 8.54 5.89
C ALA A 70 -4.00 9.67 5.97
N GLU A 71 -3.40 9.88 7.14
CA GLU A 71 -2.30 10.84 7.31
C GLU A 71 -1.07 10.46 6.45
N GLY A 72 -0.73 9.18 6.36
CA GLY A 72 0.35 8.69 5.49
C GLY A 72 0.03 8.87 4.01
N ALA A 73 -1.21 8.57 3.61
CA ALA A 73 -1.74 8.74 2.27
C ALA A 73 -1.64 10.20 1.78
N ARG A 74 -2.03 11.18 2.61
CA ARG A 74 -1.95 12.62 2.28
C ARG A 74 -0.53 13.11 1.96
N ARG A 75 0.50 12.40 2.43
CA ARG A 75 1.92 12.74 2.13
C ARG A 75 2.39 12.18 0.80
N MET A 76 1.70 11.16 0.26
CA MET A 76 2.12 10.42 -0.94
C MET A 76 1.21 10.59 -2.13
N MET A 77 -0.04 10.97 -1.89
CA MET A 77 -1.09 11.07 -2.90
C MET A 77 -1.56 12.51 -3.06
N ILE A 78 -2.09 12.81 -4.24
CA ILE A 78 -2.75 14.08 -4.51
C ILE A 78 -4.15 13.98 -3.91
N GLU A 79 -4.42 14.78 -2.87
CA GLU A 79 -5.74 14.84 -2.26
C GLU A 79 -6.74 15.45 -3.25
N VAL A 80 -7.92 14.85 -3.33
CA VAL A 80 -9.02 15.30 -4.18
C VAL A 80 -10.27 15.44 -3.34
N GLU A 81 -11.17 16.32 -3.77
CA GLU A 81 -12.47 16.46 -3.15
C GLU A 81 -13.24 15.13 -3.20
N PRO A 82 -13.94 14.72 -2.13
CA PRO A 82 -14.71 13.47 -2.12
C PRO A 82 -15.70 13.36 -3.27
N ALA A 83 -16.31 14.47 -3.68
CA ALA A 83 -17.24 14.52 -4.81
C ALA A 83 -16.56 14.32 -6.18
N ALA A 84 -15.24 14.46 -6.26
CA ALA A 84 -14.44 14.22 -7.46
C ALA A 84 -13.84 12.81 -7.51
N ALA A 85 -14.03 11.98 -6.46
CA ALA A 85 -13.56 10.60 -6.46
C ALA A 85 -14.29 9.78 -7.53
N GLY A 86 -13.56 9.35 -8.56
CA GLY A 86 -14.06 8.46 -9.60
C GLY A 86 -13.86 6.97 -9.26
N PRO A 87 -14.45 6.05 -10.04
CA PRO A 87 -14.07 4.64 -9.97
C PRO A 87 -12.57 4.50 -10.24
N GLY A 88 -11.89 3.60 -9.52
CA GLY A 88 -10.51 3.24 -9.83
C GLY A 88 -10.45 2.63 -11.23
N THR A 89 -9.97 3.40 -12.21
CA THR A 89 -9.82 2.98 -13.61
C THR A 89 -8.50 2.27 -13.86
#